data_AF-A0A2D7JGY0-F1
#
_entry.id   AF-A0A2D7JGY0-F1
#
_cell.length_a   1.000
_cell.length_b   1.000
_cell.length_c   1.000
_cell.angle_alpha   90.00
_cell.angle_beta   90.00
_cell.angle_gamma   90.00
#
_symmetry.space_group_name_H-M   'P 1'
#
loop_
_entity.id
_entity.type
_entity.pdbx_description
1 polymer ?
#
loop_
_entity_poly.entity_id
_entity_poly.type
_entity_poly.pdbx_seq_one_letter_code
_entity_poly.pdbx_strand_id
1 'polypeptide(L)' 'MSLESSSSRSERLARGLIIWERIITVQETIAKIDNVTLQDVKNFGSAIFNNVNPAMVLYGKVSKAPNLEEFCSKLLV' A
#
# COMPACT_ATOMS: atom_id res chain seq x y z
N MET A 1 -14.61 -0.28 11.59
CA MET A 1 -14.67 -1.65 12.12
C MET A 1 -15.23 -2.58 11.03
N SER A 2 -14.35 -3.25 10.27
CA SER A 2 -14.69 -3.85 8.96
C SER A 2 -15.28 -5.28 9.04
N LEU A 3 -15.43 -5.86 10.23
CA LEU A 3 -15.90 -7.25 10.43
C LEU A 3 -17.28 -7.35 11.10
N GLU A 4 -17.99 -6.24 11.24
CA GLU A 4 -19.22 -6.18 12.03
C GLU A 4 -20.44 -6.61 11.20
N SER A 5 -20.61 -6.01 10.03
CA SER A 5 -21.72 -6.33 9.14
C SER A 5 -21.51 -7.65 8.41
N SER A 6 -22.60 -8.30 8.01
CA SER A 6 -22.55 -9.47 7.12
C SER A 6 -21.96 -9.11 5.76
N SER A 7 -22.33 -7.94 5.20
CA SER A 7 -21.83 -7.46 3.92
C SER A 7 -20.30 -7.28 3.91
N SER A 8 -19.74 -6.61 4.92
CA SER A 8 -18.30 -6.38 5.00
C SER A 8 -17.49 -7.67 5.23
N ARG A 9 -18.07 -8.65 5.93
CA ARG A 9 -17.49 -10.00 6.05
C ARG A 9 -17.51 -10.75 4.71
N SER A 10 -18.62 -10.72 3.98
CA SER A 10 -18.74 -11.35 2.66
C SER A 10 -17.75 -10.76 1.66
N GLU A 11 -17.59 -9.43 1.63
CA GLU A 11 -16.61 -8.74 0.79
C GLU A 11 -15.19 -9.22 1.06
N ARG A 12 -14.79 -9.27 2.34
CA ARG A 12 -13.45 -9.74 2.73
C ARG A 12 -13.21 -11.19 2.29
N LEU A 13 -14.19 -12.08 2.46
CA LEU A 13 -14.07 -13.48 2.05
C LEU A 13 -13.92 -13.60 0.53
N ALA A 14 -14.76 -12.91 -0.23
CA ALA A 14 -14.73 -12.91 -1.69
C ALA A 14 -13.42 -12.36 -2.24
N ARG A 15 -12.94 -11.22 -1.71
CA ARG A 15 -11.64 -10.64 -2.08
C ARG A 15 -10.48 -11.59 -1.75
N GLY A 16 -10.59 -12.29 -0.62
CA GLY A 16 -9.74 -13.41 -0.22
C GLY A 16 -9.55 -14.42 -1.37
N LEU A 17 -10.67 -14.98 -1.82
CA LEU A 17 -10.71 -15.98 -2.87
C LEU A 17 -10.22 -15.45 -4.23
N ILE A 18 -10.58 -14.21 -4.60
CA ILE A 18 -10.22 -13.65 -5.90
C ILE A 18 -8.71 -13.38 -6.02
N ILE A 19 -8.08 -12.83 -4.97
CA ILE A 19 -6.67 -12.41 -5.04
C ILE A 19 -5.73 -13.57 -4.69
N TRP A 20 -6.11 -14.41 -3.73
CA TRP A 20 -5.22 -15.41 -3.14
C TRP A 20 -5.70 -16.85 -3.30
N GLU A 21 -6.83 -17.08 -4.00
CA GLU A 21 -7.43 -18.42 -4.19
C GLU A 21 -7.77 -19.13 -2.88
N ARG A 22 -7.81 -18.39 -1.77
CA ARG A 22 -8.11 -18.92 -0.44
C ARG A 22 -8.63 -17.84 0.49
N ILE A 23 -9.31 -18.27 1.54
CA ILE A 23 -9.71 -17.36 2.63
C ILE A 23 -8.51 -17.14 3.55
N ILE A 24 -8.19 -15.86 3.81
CA ILE A 24 -7.20 -15.47 4.83
C ILE A 24 -7.94 -15.22 6.14
N THR A 25 -7.65 -16.04 7.15
CA THR A 25 -8.27 -15.91 8.47
C THR A 25 -7.90 -14.58 9.14
N VAL A 26 -8.71 -14.19 10.12
CA VAL A 26 -8.41 -13.00 10.92
C VAL A 26 -7.11 -13.21 11.70
N GLN A 27 -6.91 -14.40 12.26
CA GLN A 27 -5.74 -14.78 13.02
C GLN A 27 -4.45 -14.74 12.19
N GLU A 28 -4.48 -15.22 10.95
CA GLU A 28 -3.33 -15.09 10.03
C GLU A 28 -2.99 -13.62 9.77
N THR A 29 -4.02 -12.77 9.61
CA THR A 29 -3.80 -11.34 9.36
C THR A 29 -3.17 -10.67 10.58
N ILE A 30 -3.68 -10.97 11.78
CA ILE A 30 -3.13 -10.48 13.05
C ILE A 30 -1.67 -10.92 13.19
N ALA A 31 -1.40 -12.22 13.08
CA ALA A 31 -0.05 -12.77 13.20
C ALA A 31 0.92 -12.16 12.17
N LYS A 32 0.46 -11.92 10.93
CA LYS A 32 1.28 -11.27 9.92
C LYS A 32 1.62 -9.82 10.27
N ILE A 33 0.69 -9.09 10.86
CA ILE A 33 0.90 -7.70 11.31
C ILE A 33 1.81 -7.65 12.53
N ASP A 34 1.57 -8.51 13.53
CA ASP A 34 2.34 -8.55 14.76
C ASP A 34 3.82 -8.92 14.53
N ASN A 35 4.09 -9.65 13.45
CA ASN A 35 5.46 -10.01 13.05
C ASN A 35 6.21 -8.89 12.30
N VAL A 36 5.59 -7.75 12.02
CA VAL A 36 6.28 -6.64 11.33
C VAL A 36 7.30 -6.00 12.24
N THR A 37 8.57 -6.01 11.83
CA THR A 37 9.67 -5.37 12.55
C THR A 37 10.00 -3.98 11.99
N LEU A 38 10.73 -3.18 12.76
CA LEU A 38 11.27 -1.90 12.27
C LEU A 38 12.18 -2.08 11.04
N GLN A 39 12.93 -3.19 10.98
CA GLN A 39 13.81 -3.46 9.86
C GLN A 39 13.02 -3.77 8.59
N ASP A 40 11.91 -4.50 8.70
CA ASP A 40 11.02 -4.77 7.56
C ASP A 40 10.48 -3.48 6.97
N VAL A 41 10.08 -2.53 7.83
CA VAL A 41 9.59 -1.21 7.38
C VAL A 41 10.69 -0.42 6.68
N LYS A 42 11.91 -0.40 7.23
CA LYS A 42 13.06 0.28 6.58
C LYS A 42 13.40 -0.35 5.23
N ASN A 43 13.45 -1.68 5.16
CA ASN A 43 13.72 -2.43 3.93
C ASN A 43 12.65 -2.17 2.88
N PHE A 44 11.38 -2.21 3.28
CA PHE A 44 10.25 -1.94 2.39
C PHE A 44 10.28 -0.50 1.86
N GLY A 45 10.55 0.48 2.72
CA GLY A 45 10.73 1.87 2.29
C GLY A 45 11.88 2.02 1.28
N SER A 46 13.04 1.42 1.57
CA SER A 46 14.16 1.41 0.64
C SER A 46 13.79 0.77 -0.70
N ALA A 47 13.04 -0.34 -0.70
CA ALA A 47 12.62 -1.01 -1.93
C ALA A 47 11.62 -0.18 -2.76
N ILE A 48 10.74 0.59 -2.11
CA ILE A 48 9.79 1.48 -2.80
C ILE A 48 10.50 2.68 -3.43
N PHE A 49 11.51 3.24 -2.77
CA PHE A 49 12.12 4.51 -3.20
C PHE A 49 13.45 4.35 -3.95
N ASN A 50 14.03 3.15 -4.02
CA ASN A 50 15.25 2.92 -4.79
C ASN A 50 14.93 2.56 -6.25
N ASN A 51 15.49 3.32 -7.20
CA ASN A 51 15.48 3.02 -8.64
C ASN A 51 14.08 2.79 -9.25
N VAL A 52 13.11 3.64 -8.86
CA VAL A 52 11.72 3.57 -9.35
C VAL A 52 11.41 4.70 -10.34
N ASN A 53 10.40 4.46 -11.19
CA ASN A 53 9.85 5.45 -12.10
C ASN A 53 8.44 5.87 -11.63
N PRO A 54 8.32 6.91 -10.80
CA PRO A 54 7.03 7.33 -10.25
C PRO A 54 6.14 7.97 -11.32
N ALA A 55 4.83 7.76 -11.19
CA ALA A 55 3.83 8.40 -12.05
C ALA A 55 3.18 9.58 -11.33
N MET A 56 3.01 10.72 -12.03
CA MET A 56 2.38 11.92 -11.47
C MET A 56 1.28 12.43 -12.40
N VAL A 57 0.14 12.80 -11.80
CA VAL A 57 -0.98 13.47 -12.47
C VAL A 57 -1.33 14.71 -11.66
N LEU A 58 -1.47 15.85 -12.34
CA LEU A 58 -1.82 17.13 -11.74
C LEU A 58 -3.12 17.64 -12.36
N TYR A 59 -4.04 18.17 -11.55
CA TYR A 59 -5.33 18.65 -12.00
C TYR A 59 -5.66 20.03 -11.41
N GLY A 60 -6.15 20.95 -12.24
CA GLY A 60 -6.54 22.32 -11.84
C GLY A 60 -5.47 23.39 -12.14
N LYS A 61 -5.34 24.39 -11.26
CA LYS A 61 -4.37 25.51 -11.41
C LYS A 61 -2.97 25.10 -10.96
N VAL A 62 -2.25 24.41 -11.84
CA VAL A 62 -0.99 23.72 -11.50
C VAL A 62 0.26 24.45 -11.97
N SER A 63 0.16 25.72 -12.35
CA SER A 63 1.27 26.51 -12.92
C SER A 63 2.46 26.71 -11.97
N LYS A 64 2.29 26.46 -10.67
CA LYS A 64 3.36 26.52 -9.65
C LYS A 64 3.77 25.14 -9.12
N ALA A 65 3.23 24.06 -9.68
CA ALA A 65 3.57 22.72 -9.23
C ALA A 65 4.97 22.33 -9.76
N PRO A 66 5.79 21.62 -8.97
CA PRO A 66 7.05 21.08 -9.45
C PRO A 66 6.79 20.07 -10.57
N ASN A 67 7.72 19.99 -11.52
CA ASN A 67 7.69 18.90 -12.49
C ASN A 67 8.10 17.57 -11.83
N LEU A 68 7.91 16.45 -12.53
CA LEU A 68 8.17 15.13 -12.00
C LEU A 68 9.64 14.96 -11.54
N GLU A 69 10.61 15.47 -12.31
CA GLU A 69 12.03 15.38 -11.99
C GLU A 69 12.37 16.15 -10.71
N GLU A 70 11.88 17.39 -10.57
CA GLU A 70 12.04 18.21 -9.37
C GLU A 70 11.45 17.54 -8.14
N PHE A 71 10.30 16.89 -8.28
CA PHE A 71 9.68 16.14 -7.20
C PHE A 71 10.50 14.90 -6.82
N CYS A 72 10.95 14.13 -7.81
CA CYS A 72 11.74 12.93 -7.60
C CYS A 72 13.08 13.23 -6.93
N SER A 73 13.72 14.34 -7.28
CA SER A 73 15.00 14.78 -6.70
C SER A 73 14.98 14.93 -5.17
N LYS A 74 13.79 15.13 -4.58
CA LYS A 74 13.60 15.26 -3.13
C LYS A 74 13.22 13.96 -2.43
N LEU A 75 12.77 12.96 -3.19
CA LEU A 75 12.12 11.76 -2.69
C LEU A 75 12.98 10.51 -2.87
N LEU A 76 13.70 10.41 -3.98
CA LEU A 76 14.57 9.28 -4.31
C LEU A 76 15.97 9.54 -3.75
N VAL A 77 16.54 8.52 -3.09
CA VAL A 77 17.90 8.52 -2.52
C VAL A 77 18.83 7.74 -3.43
#